data_AF-A0A2G1LK19-F1
#
_entry.id   AF-A0A2G1LK19-F1
#
_cell.length_a   1.000
_cell.length_b   1.000
_cell.length_c   1.000
_cell.angle_alpha   90.00
_cell.angle_beta   90.00
_cell.angle_gamma   90.00
#
_symmetry.space_group_name_H-M   'P 1'
#
loop_
_entity.id
_entity.type
_entity.pdbx_description
1 polymer ?
#
loop_
_entity_poly.entity_id
_entity_poly.type
_entity_poly.pdbx_seq_one_letter_code
_entity_poly.pdbx_strand_id
1 'polypeptide(L)'
;MNPIRIALDKATSSATLLRRATLCAVIAALAGIALLALAGWFLTAAAMAGAAGTVAVQAFNYLVPSAAIRLLAILRTVSRYGERLWSHRAALETMGGLRASLFARLAAQDSRTALPLSSGDAAARLTGDIDALEELVVRRPSRIAGLMAALAGVILAASGGWLSALLLAVMLAALPF
;
A
#
# COMPACT_ATOMS: atom_id res chain seq x y z
N MET A 1 -22.07 -26.56 16.43
CA MET A 1 -21.31 -25.74 15.44
C MET A 1 -19.93 -25.46 16.05
N ASN A 2 -18.83 -25.89 15.41
CA ASN A 2 -17.52 -25.95 16.06
C ASN A 2 -16.81 -24.58 16.05
N PRO A 3 -16.58 -23.91 17.20
CA PRO A 3 -16.04 -22.55 17.27
C PRO A 3 -14.64 -22.40 16.63
N ILE A 4 -13.88 -23.49 16.56
CA ILE A 4 -12.52 -23.51 15.98
C ILE A 4 -12.56 -23.30 14.45
N ARG A 5 -13.56 -23.84 13.75
CA ARG A 5 -13.70 -23.67 12.29
C ARG A 5 -14.01 -22.22 11.91
N ILE A 6 -14.82 -21.52 12.72
CA ILE A 6 -15.20 -20.13 12.48
C ILE A 6 -13.99 -19.20 12.65
N ALA A 7 -13.13 -19.47 13.65
CA ALA A 7 -11.91 -18.70 13.88
C ALA A 7 -10.89 -18.90 12.75
N LEU A 8 -10.72 -20.13 12.26
CA LEU A 8 -9.79 -20.44 11.16
C LEU A 8 -10.24 -19.82 9.83
N ASP A 9 -11.53 -19.84 9.52
CA ASP A 9 -12.09 -19.27 8.28
C ASP A 9 -12.02 -17.73 8.25
N LYS A 10 -12.18 -17.10 9.42
CA LYS A 10 -11.96 -15.64 9.57
C LYS A 10 -10.49 -15.26 9.37
N ALA A 11 -9.56 -16.03 9.93
CA ALA A 11 -8.13 -15.76 9.80
C ALA A 11 -7.63 -15.87 8.35
N THR A 12 -8.13 -16.85 7.59
CA THR A 12 -7.74 -17.06 6.18
C THR A 12 -8.36 -16.03 5.24
N SER A 13 -9.60 -15.58 5.51
CA SER A 13 -10.25 -14.50 4.76
C SER A 13 -9.46 -13.19 4.88
N SER A 14 -9.12 -12.78 6.10
CA SER A 14 -8.36 -11.54 6.34
C SER A 14 -6.97 -11.57 5.70
N ALA A 15 -6.29 -12.72 5.70
CA ALA A 15 -4.99 -12.87 5.02
C ALA A 15 -5.11 -12.71 3.50
N THR A 16 -6.18 -13.23 2.89
CA THR A 16 -6.41 -13.13 1.44
C THR A 16 -6.73 -11.69 1.03
N LEU A 17 -7.54 -10.98 1.81
CA LEU A 17 -7.86 -9.56 1.60
C LEU A 17 -6.59 -8.70 1.71
N LEU A 18 -5.74 -8.98 2.70
CA LEU A 18 -4.48 -8.26 2.88
C LEU A 18 -3.53 -8.49 1.71
N ARG A 19 -3.45 -9.73 1.19
CA ARG A 19 -2.64 -10.02 -0.01
C ARG A 19 -3.12 -9.21 -1.22
N ARG A 20 -4.44 -9.11 -1.43
CA ARG A 20 -5.02 -8.28 -2.50
C ARG A 20 -4.70 -6.80 -2.31
N ALA A 21 -4.81 -6.28 -1.09
CA ALA A 21 -4.43 -4.91 -0.75
C ALA A 21 -2.95 -4.64 -1.08
N THR A 22 -2.05 -5.55 -0.68
CA THR A 22 -0.61 -5.42 -0.96
C THR A 22 -0.28 -5.44 -2.44
N LEU A 23 -0.94 -6.30 -3.24
CA LEU A 23 -0.77 -6.32 -4.69
C LEU A 23 -1.19 -5.00 -5.33
N CYS A 24 -2.37 -4.48 -4.96
CA CYS A 24 -2.84 -3.19 -5.42
C CYS A 24 -1.89 -2.05 -5.04
N ALA A 25 -1.37 -2.06 -3.81
CA ALA A 25 -0.41 -1.06 -3.33
C ALA A 25 0.89 -1.07 -4.17
N VAL A 26 1.43 -2.27 -4.46
CA VAL A 26 2.64 -2.45 -5.29
C VAL A 26 2.39 -1.95 -6.72
N ILE A 27 1.27 -2.32 -7.35
CA ILE A 27 0.93 -1.87 -8.70
C ILE A 27 0.82 -0.34 -8.74
N ALA A 28 0.19 0.27 -7.74
CA ALA A 28 0.09 1.73 -7.64
C ALA A 28 1.47 2.40 -7.53
N ALA A 29 2.36 1.82 -6.73
CA ALA A 29 3.71 2.33 -6.51
C ALA A 29 4.56 2.25 -7.79
N LEU A 30 4.53 1.10 -8.48
CA LEU A 30 5.21 0.90 -9.75
C LEU A 30 4.66 1.80 -10.86
N ALA A 31 3.34 1.97 -10.95
CA ALA A 31 2.73 2.91 -11.88
C ALA A 31 3.18 4.36 -11.63
N GLY A 32 3.36 4.75 -10.36
CA GLY A 32 3.92 6.06 -10.00
C GLY A 32 5.34 6.29 -10.52
N ILE A 33 6.20 5.27 -10.42
CA ILE A 33 7.58 5.36 -10.91
C ILE A 33 7.62 5.34 -12.43
N ALA A 34 6.82 4.48 -13.06
CA ALA A 34 6.69 4.44 -14.52
C ALA A 34 6.21 5.79 -15.07
N LEU A 35 5.26 6.46 -14.40
CA LEU A 35 4.82 7.81 -14.75
C LEU A 35 5.97 8.82 -14.68
N LEU A 36 6.77 8.79 -13.61
CA LEU A 36 7.89 9.70 -13.43
C LEU A 36 8.94 9.50 -14.53
N ALA A 37 9.30 8.25 -14.81
CA ALA A 37 10.27 7.90 -15.85
C ALA A 37 9.77 8.30 -17.24
N LEU A 38 8.51 7.98 -17.55
CA LEU A 38 7.90 8.31 -18.84
C LEU A 38 7.75 9.82 -19.04
N ALA A 39 7.39 10.56 -17.99
CA ALA A 39 7.30 12.02 -18.03
C ALA A 39 8.67 12.66 -18.25
N GLY A 40 9.72 12.16 -17.59
CA GLY A 40 11.09 12.64 -17.78
C GLY A 40 11.61 12.38 -19.20
N TRP A 41 11.39 11.17 -19.73
CA TRP A 41 11.70 10.84 -21.13
C TRP A 41 10.93 11.73 -22.11
N PHE A 42 9.63 11.92 -21.88
CA PHE A 42 8.80 12.73 -22.76
C PHE A 42 9.24 14.19 -22.79
N LEU A 43 9.55 14.77 -21.63
CA LEU A 43 9.99 16.17 -21.53
C LEU A 43 11.34 16.40 -22.23
N THR A 44 12.30 15.49 -22.03
CA THR A 44 13.61 15.57 -22.68
C THR A 44 13.52 15.34 -24.19
N ALA A 45 12.70 14.38 -24.64
CA ALA A 45 12.45 14.15 -26.06
C ALA A 45 11.76 15.35 -26.74
N ALA A 46 10.78 15.97 -26.07
CA ALA A 46 10.12 17.17 -26.56
C ALA A 46 11.08 18.37 -26.65
N ALA A 47 11.97 18.53 -25.67
CA ALA A 47 12.99 19.57 -25.70
C ALA A 47 13.97 19.38 -26.87
N MET A 48 14.45 18.15 -27.10
CA MET A 48 15.32 17.83 -28.24
C MET A 48 14.61 18.03 -29.58
N ALA A 49 13.36 17.61 -29.71
CA ALA A 49 12.58 17.80 -30.94
C ALA A 49 12.37 19.30 -31.25
N GLY A 50 12.11 20.12 -30.24
CA GLY A 50 12.03 21.58 -30.39
C GLY A 50 13.35 22.21 -30.83
N ALA A 51 14.49 21.74 -30.31
CA ALA A 51 15.82 22.19 -30.71
C ALA A 51 16.23 21.74 -32.13
N ALA A 52 15.73 20.59 -32.60
CA ALA A 52 16.06 20.00 -33.90
C ALA A 52 15.36 20.64 -35.11
N GLY A 53 14.48 21.63 -34.89
CA GLY A 53 13.83 22.41 -35.95
C GLY A 53 12.41 21.94 -36.31
N THR A 54 11.75 22.72 -37.18
CA THR A 54 10.30 22.60 -37.47
C THR A 54 9.87 21.26 -38.07
N VAL A 55 10.74 20.61 -38.85
CA VAL A 55 10.48 19.29 -39.45
C VAL A 55 10.43 18.19 -38.38
N ALA A 56 11.33 18.25 -37.39
CA ALA A 56 11.37 17.29 -36.29
C ALA A 56 10.15 17.44 -35.35
N VAL A 57 9.68 18.68 -35.13
CA VAL A 57 8.48 18.96 -34.36
C VAL A 57 7.23 18.38 -35.02
N GLN A 58 7.10 18.48 -36.35
CA GLN A 58 5.95 17.94 -37.08
C GLN A 58 5.92 16.40 -37.10
N ALA A 59 7.09 15.76 -37.05
CA ALA A 59 7.20 14.30 -36.95
C ALA A 59 7.05 13.77 -35.51
N PHE A 60 7.07 14.63 -34.49
CA PHE A 60 7.04 14.21 -33.09
C PHE A 60 5.64 13.81 -32.64
N ASN A 61 5.44 12.50 -32.42
CA ASN A 61 4.16 11.96 -31.97
C ASN A 61 3.98 12.09 -30.45
N TYR A 62 3.34 13.19 -30.01
CA TYR A 62 3.01 13.43 -28.60
C TYR A 62 1.78 12.65 -28.09
N LEU A 63 0.96 12.09 -28.99
CA LEU A 63 -0.28 11.41 -28.64
C LEU A 63 -0.02 10.07 -27.93
N VAL A 64 0.97 9.31 -28.41
CA VAL A 64 1.33 8.00 -27.83
C VAL A 64 1.84 8.14 -26.39
N PRO A 65 2.82 9.02 -26.09
CA PRO A 65 3.25 9.27 -24.70
C PRO A 65 2.10 9.78 -23.83
N SER A 66 1.27 10.69 -24.34
CA SER A 66 0.14 11.26 -23.59
C SER A 66 -0.90 10.20 -23.22
N ALA A 67 -1.23 9.30 -24.14
CA ALA A 67 -2.13 8.18 -23.90
C ALA A 67 -1.56 7.22 -22.84
N ALA A 68 -0.26 6.90 -22.92
CA ALA A 68 0.41 6.05 -21.95
C ALA A 68 0.44 6.67 -20.55
N ILE A 69 0.76 7.96 -20.43
CA ILE A 69 0.71 8.70 -19.16
C ILE A 69 -0.71 8.63 -18.57
N ARG A 70 -1.75 8.86 -19.38
CA ARG A 70 -3.14 8.79 -18.93
C ARG A 70 -3.52 7.40 -18.43
N LEU A 71 -3.16 6.36 -19.18
CA LEU A 71 -3.42 4.97 -18.78
C LEU A 71 -2.74 4.64 -17.45
N LEU A 72 -1.46 5.00 -17.29
CA LEU A 72 -0.71 4.77 -16.06
C LEU A 72 -1.28 5.57 -14.87
N ALA A 73 -1.73 6.81 -15.10
CA ALA A 73 -2.37 7.63 -14.07
C ALA A 73 -3.70 7.01 -13.59
N ILE A 74 -4.51 6.50 -14.51
CA ILE A 74 -5.75 5.77 -14.18
C ILE A 74 -5.41 4.48 -13.43
N LEU A 75 -4.48 3.66 -13.94
CA LEU A 75 -4.06 2.41 -13.32
C LEU A 75 -3.57 2.65 -11.88
N ARG A 76 -2.75 3.67 -11.66
CA ARG A 76 -2.30 4.08 -10.33
C ARG A 76 -3.47 4.40 -9.41
N THR A 77 -4.43 5.18 -9.90
CA THR A 77 -5.58 5.65 -9.11
C THR A 77 -6.52 4.49 -8.75
N VAL A 78 -6.85 3.64 -9.71
CA VAL A 78 -7.65 2.43 -9.51
C VAL A 78 -6.96 1.48 -8.54
N SER A 79 -5.64 1.32 -8.65
CA SER A 79 -4.85 0.48 -7.75
C SER A 79 -4.84 1.03 -6.32
N ARG A 80 -4.69 2.34 -6.12
CA ARG A 80 -4.83 2.97 -4.78
C ARG A 80 -6.23 2.81 -4.20
N TYR A 81 -7.25 2.91 -5.04
CA TYR A 81 -8.61 2.67 -4.60
C TYR A 81 -8.81 1.21 -4.17
N GLY A 82 -8.30 0.25 -4.94
CA GLY A 82 -8.32 -1.17 -4.61
C GLY A 82 -7.60 -1.46 -3.29
N GLU A 83 -6.40 -0.91 -3.09
CA GLU A 83 -5.65 -1.00 -1.83
C GLU A 83 -6.52 -0.58 -0.64
N ARG A 84 -7.11 0.63 -0.71
CA ARG A 84 -7.98 1.18 0.34
C ARG A 84 -9.22 0.33 0.58
N LEU A 85 -9.85 -0.17 -0.48
CA LEU A 85 -11.06 -0.98 -0.37
C LEU A 85 -10.80 -2.30 0.36
N TRP A 86 -9.73 -3.01 -0.02
CA TRP A 86 -9.38 -4.29 0.57
C TRP A 86 -8.85 -4.13 2.00
N SER A 87 -8.06 -3.08 2.28
CA SER A 87 -7.59 -2.80 3.64
C SER A 87 -8.73 -2.46 4.59
N HIS A 88 -9.69 -1.65 4.14
CA HIS A 88 -10.85 -1.28 4.96
C HIS A 88 -11.76 -2.46 5.23
N ARG A 89 -11.96 -3.35 4.25
CA ARG A 89 -12.71 -4.59 4.47
C ARG A 89 -12.04 -5.47 5.52
N ALA A 90 -10.71 -5.62 5.44
CA ALA A 90 -9.96 -6.38 6.44
C ALA A 90 -10.13 -5.78 7.85
N ALA A 91 -10.04 -4.45 8.00
CA ALA A 91 -10.24 -3.76 9.28
C ALA A 91 -11.66 -3.93 9.83
N LEU A 92 -12.70 -3.81 8.99
CA LEU A 92 -14.08 -4.01 9.44
C LEU A 92 -14.35 -5.46 9.87
N GLU A 93 -13.84 -6.43 9.13
CA GLU A 93 -14.00 -7.86 9.46
C GLU A 93 -13.34 -8.22 10.79
N THR A 94 -12.13 -7.69 11.05
CA THR A 94 -11.43 -7.89 12.32
C THR A 94 -12.16 -7.22 13.48
N MET A 95 -12.58 -5.96 13.34
CA MET A 95 -13.35 -5.26 14.37
C MET A 95 -14.68 -5.98 14.68
N GLY A 96 -15.40 -6.44 13.66
CA GLY A 96 -16.66 -7.16 13.83
C GLY A 96 -16.48 -8.50 14.57
N GLY A 97 -15.41 -9.23 14.28
CA GLY A 97 -15.07 -10.46 15.00
C GLY A 97 -14.68 -10.23 16.45
N LEU A 98 -13.90 -9.18 16.71
CA LEU A 98 -13.43 -8.93 18.06
C LEU A 98 -14.57 -8.46 18.98
N ARG A 99 -15.41 -7.51 18.53
CA ARG A 99 -16.60 -7.07 19.30
C ARG A 99 -17.44 -8.26 19.75
N ALA A 100 -17.75 -9.20 18.85
CA ALA A 100 -18.52 -10.40 19.18
C ALA A 100 -17.82 -11.28 20.22
N SER A 101 -16.49 -11.50 20.07
CA SER A 101 -15.71 -12.30 21.02
C SER A 101 -15.62 -11.68 22.41
N LEU A 102 -15.60 -10.36 22.49
CA LEU A 102 -15.53 -9.62 23.75
C LEU A 102 -16.85 -9.66 24.51
N PHE A 103 -17.96 -9.39 23.82
CA PHE A 103 -19.28 -9.51 24.42
C PHE A 103 -19.52 -10.93 24.96
N ALA A 104 -19.11 -11.95 24.21
CA ALA A 104 -19.22 -13.34 24.67
C ALA A 104 -18.37 -13.61 25.92
N ARG A 105 -17.14 -13.08 25.98
CA ARG A 105 -16.26 -13.23 27.15
C ARG A 105 -16.78 -12.47 28.38
N LEU A 106 -17.30 -11.26 28.19
CA LEU A 106 -17.90 -10.47 29.26
C LEU A 106 -19.16 -11.14 29.82
N ALA A 107 -20.00 -11.69 28.94
CA ALA A 107 -21.21 -12.40 29.33
C ALA A 107 -20.94 -13.74 30.07
N ALA A 108 -19.77 -14.36 29.82
CA ALA A 108 -19.37 -15.62 30.43
C ALA A 108 -18.51 -15.47 31.70
N GLN A 109 -18.10 -14.24 32.08
CA GLN A 109 -17.32 -14.02 33.29
C GLN A 109 -18.20 -14.07 34.55
N ASP A 110 -17.91 -15.04 35.42
CA ASP A 110 -18.49 -15.13 36.76
C ASP A 110 -17.91 -14.02 37.66
N SER A 111 -18.79 -13.26 38.30
CA SER A 111 -18.48 -12.01 39.03
C SER A 111 -17.56 -12.21 40.25
N ARG A 112 -17.35 -13.46 40.66
CA ARG A 112 -16.59 -13.84 41.87
C ARG A 112 -15.08 -14.03 41.67
N THR A 113 -14.61 -14.15 40.43
CA THR A 113 -13.20 -14.50 40.12
C THR A 113 -12.47 -13.46 39.26
N ALA A 114 -13.11 -12.34 38.98
CA ALA A 114 -12.56 -11.28 38.14
C ALA A 114 -11.39 -10.58 38.83
N LEU A 115 -10.27 -10.38 38.11
CA LEU A 115 -9.18 -9.51 38.56
C LEU A 115 -9.74 -8.10 38.87
N PRO A 116 -9.12 -7.34 39.81
CA PRO A 116 -9.49 -5.97 40.12
C PRO A 116 -9.00 -5.01 39.02
N LEU A 117 -9.36 -5.30 37.77
CA LEU A 117 -9.23 -4.40 36.64
C LEU A 117 -10.58 -3.72 36.48
N SER A 118 -10.57 -2.39 36.49
CA SER A 118 -11.72 -1.61 36.06
C SER A 118 -12.17 -2.12 34.70
N SER A 119 -13.47 -2.33 34.53
CA SER A 119 -14.07 -2.67 33.23
C SER A 119 -13.67 -1.66 32.13
N GLY A 120 -13.34 -0.42 32.50
CA GLY A 120 -12.76 0.59 31.62
C GLY A 120 -11.32 0.31 31.19
N ASP A 121 -10.46 -0.20 32.09
CA ASP A 121 -9.05 -0.47 31.78
C ASP A 121 -8.87 -1.70 30.88
N ALA A 122 -9.69 -2.73 31.10
CA ALA A 122 -9.71 -3.91 30.23
C ALA A 122 -10.21 -3.57 28.82
N ALA A 123 -11.22 -2.72 28.70
CA ALA A 123 -11.71 -2.23 27.41
C ALA A 123 -10.69 -1.31 26.72
N ALA A 124 -10.02 -0.43 27.46
CA ALA A 124 -9.03 0.50 26.91
C ALA A 124 -7.79 -0.22 26.37
N ARG A 125 -7.24 -1.19 27.13
CA ARG A 125 -6.08 -1.99 26.68
C ARG A 125 -6.38 -2.74 25.40
N LEU A 126 -7.55 -3.36 25.34
CA LEU A 126 -7.92 -4.15 24.18
C LEU A 126 -8.25 -3.27 22.96
N THR A 127 -8.87 -2.10 23.16
CA THR A 127 -9.07 -1.13 22.07
C THR A 127 -7.72 -0.64 21.54
N GLY A 128 -6.76 -0.35 22.42
CA GLY A 128 -5.39 0.00 22.03
C GLY A 128 -4.67 -1.12 21.26
N ASP A 129 -4.85 -2.38 21.65
CA ASP A 129 -4.28 -3.53 20.93
C ASP A 129 -4.90 -3.69 19.53
N ILE A 130 -6.21 -3.40 19.37
CA ILE A 130 -6.89 -3.39 18.06
C ILE A 130 -6.31 -2.30 17.17
N ASP A 131 -6.22 -1.08 17.70
CA ASP A 131 -5.76 0.08 16.96
C ASP A 131 -4.31 -0.14 16.50
N ALA A 132 -3.46 -0.71 17.37
CA ALA A 132 -2.09 -1.10 17.03
C ALA A 132 -2.04 -2.17 15.93
N LEU A 133 -2.94 -3.16 15.98
CA LEU A 133 -3.00 -4.23 14.98
C LEU A 133 -3.55 -3.71 13.65
N GLU A 134 -4.52 -2.81 13.66
CA GLU A 134 -5.05 -2.13 12.48
C GLU A 134 -3.98 -1.25 11.85
N GLU A 135 -3.24 -0.47 12.64
CA GLU A 135 -2.11 0.31 12.15
C GLU A 135 -1.06 -0.59 11.52
N LEU A 136 -0.72 -1.73 12.14
CA LEU A 136 0.21 -2.69 11.55
C LEU A 136 -0.30 -3.28 10.24
N VAL A 137 -1.59 -3.61 10.17
CA VAL A 137 -2.25 -4.19 8.99
C VAL A 137 -2.34 -3.19 7.84
N VAL A 138 -2.58 -1.90 8.12
CA VAL A 138 -2.64 -0.84 7.13
C VAL A 138 -1.24 -0.39 6.68
N ARG A 139 -0.25 -0.40 7.58
CA ARG A 139 1.13 0.04 7.32
C ARG A 139 1.97 -1.03 6.63
N ARG A 140 1.61 -2.32 6.73
CA ARG A 140 2.32 -3.42 6.07
C ARG A 140 2.24 -3.39 4.52
N PRO A 141 1.06 -3.21 3.88
CA PRO A 141 0.95 -3.03 2.43
C PRO A 141 1.76 -1.84 1.93
N SER A 142 1.69 -0.70 2.63
CA SER A 142 2.36 0.53 2.22
C SER A 142 3.89 0.42 2.33
N ARG A 143 4.40 -0.28 3.35
CA ARG A 143 5.84 -0.55 3.49
C ARG A 143 6.36 -1.45 2.36
N ILE A 144 5.64 -2.52 2.01
CA ILE A 144 6.01 -3.42 0.90
C ILE A 144 5.96 -2.67 -0.43
N ALA A 145 4.90 -1.90 -0.67
CA ALA A 145 4.78 -1.07 -1.86
C ALA A 145 5.90 -0.02 -1.95
N GLY A 146 6.27 0.60 -0.82
CA GLY A 146 7.39 1.54 -0.73
C GLY A 146 8.73 0.90 -1.05
N LEU A 147 9.01 -0.30 -0.53
CA LEU A 147 10.23 -1.06 -0.84
C LEU A 147 10.30 -1.45 -2.32
N MET A 148 9.20 -1.93 -2.89
CA MET A 148 9.14 -2.25 -4.32
C MET A 148 9.33 -1.02 -5.20
N ALA A 149 8.76 0.12 -4.77
CA ALA A 149 9.02 1.39 -5.42
C ALA A 149 10.50 1.81 -5.34
N ALA A 150 11.08 1.76 -4.15
CA ALA A 150 12.49 2.06 -3.94
C ALA A 150 13.38 1.21 -4.86
N LEU A 151 13.15 -0.11 -4.91
CA LEU A 151 13.88 -1.02 -5.80
C LEU A 151 13.71 -0.66 -7.27
N ALA A 152 12.47 -0.46 -7.73
CA ALA A 152 12.22 -0.08 -9.13
C ALA A 152 12.89 1.26 -9.49
N GLY A 153 12.88 2.23 -8.57
CA GLY A 153 13.55 3.52 -8.73
C GLY A 153 15.07 3.37 -8.83
N VAL A 154 15.69 2.54 -7.98
CA VAL A 154 17.14 2.26 -8.02
C VAL A 154 17.52 1.55 -9.32
N ILE A 155 16.74 0.55 -9.77
CA ILE A 155 16.98 -0.16 -11.03
C ILE A 155 16.93 0.80 -12.21
N LEU A 156 15.94 1.70 -12.25
CA LEU A 156 15.85 2.73 -13.28
C LEU A 156 16.99 3.76 -13.19
N ALA A 157 17.40 4.15 -11.98
CA ALA A 157 18.53 5.06 -11.80
C ALA A 157 19.86 4.43 -12.26
N ALA A 158 19.98 3.10 -12.17
CA ALA A 158 21.16 2.36 -12.61
C ALA A 158 21.33 2.37 -14.14
N SER A 159 20.24 2.47 -14.91
CA SER A 159 20.34 2.58 -16.37
C SER A 159 20.92 3.93 -16.83
N GLY A 160 20.80 4.98 -16.00
CA GLY A 160 21.46 6.28 -16.22
C GLY A 160 22.90 6.35 -15.71
N GLY A 161 23.39 5.32 -15.00
CA GLY A 161 24.72 5.25 -14.42
C GLY A 161 24.74 4.65 -13.02
N TRP A 162 25.87 4.05 -12.63
CA TRP A 162 26.02 3.44 -11.30
C TRP A 162 26.02 4.49 -10.17
N LEU A 163 26.53 5.70 -10.43
CA LEU A 163 26.61 6.79 -9.46
C LEU A 163 25.21 7.30 -9.05
N SER A 164 24.29 7.44 -10.02
CA SER A 164 22.90 7.84 -9.76
C SER A 164 22.17 6.78 -8.94
N ALA A 165 22.40 5.49 -9.21
CA ALA A 165 21.84 4.41 -8.40
C ALA A 165 22.35 4.43 -6.96
N LEU A 166 23.66 4.66 -6.76
CA LEU A 166 24.25 4.73 -5.42
C LEU A 166 23.73 5.93 -4.63
N LEU A 167 23.68 7.12 -5.23
CA LEU A 167 23.13 8.31 -4.58
C LEU A 167 21.69 8.09 -4.12
N LEU A 168 20.87 7.49 -4.98
CA LEU A 168 19.46 7.22 -4.67
C LEU A 168 19.33 6.14 -3.60
N ALA A 169 20.18 5.10 -3.62
CA ALA A 169 20.23 4.07 -2.59
C ALA A 169 20.65 4.63 -1.22
N VAL A 170 21.65 5.52 -1.17
CA VAL A 170 22.10 6.19 0.07
C VAL A 170 21.00 7.09 0.65
N MET A 171 20.33 7.88 -0.20
CA MET A 171 19.19 8.72 0.21
C MET A 171 18.04 7.89 0.77
N LEU A 172 17.75 6.73 0.16
CA LEU A 172 16.74 5.80 0.67
C LEU A 172 17.15 5.16 2.00
N ALA A 173 18.43 4.83 2.17
CA ALA A 173 18.95 4.26 3.42
C ALA A 173 18.92 5.25 4.59
N ALA A 174 18.93 6.56 4.30
CA ALA A 174 18.83 7.63 5.30
C ALA A 174 17.38 7.89 5.77
N LEU A 175 16.37 7.36 5.08
CA LEU A 175 14.96 7.53 5.48
C LEU A 175 14.60 6.60 6.65
N PRO A 176 13.97 7.12 7.72
CA PRO A 176 13.41 6.28 8.77
C PRO A 176 12.11 5.62 8.26
N PHE A 177 12.12 4.29 8.07
CA PHE A 177 10.95 3.50 7.62
C PHE A 177 10.03 3.03 8.76
#